data_AF-A0A4D4L6B1-F1
#
_entry.id   AF-A0A4D4L6B1-F1
#
_cell.length_a   1.000
_cell.length_b   1.000
_cell.length_c   1.000
_cell.angle_alpha   90.00
_cell.angle_beta   90.00
_cell.angle_gamma   90.00
#
_symmetry.space_group_name_H-M   'P 1'
#
loop_
_entity.id
_entity.type
_entity.pdbx_description
1 polymer ?
#
loop_
_entity_poly.entity_id
_entity_poly.type
_entity_poly.pdbx_seq_one_letter_code
_entity_poly.pdbx_strand_id
1 'polypeptide(L)'
;MNSNRTLAAPRRSVGDFDWGGIRIAAALLRRVPWRPWRYTTADYRAAAGRSPLAPSLTGTPATAPWDPDLRAALSELGVRVEEETVLDELLTDLAP
;
A
#
# COMPACT_ATOMS: atom_id res chain seq x y z
N MET A 1 20.89 35.53 8.23
CA MET A 1 21.41 34.21 7.80
C MET A 1 20.33 33.18 8.03
N ASN A 2 19.92 32.55 6.94
CA ASN A 2 18.74 31.72 6.77
C ASN A 2 18.81 30.42 7.58
N SER A 3 17.63 29.93 8.00
CA SER A 3 17.21 28.54 7.74
C SER A 3 15.73 28.38 8.12
N ASN A 4 14.84 28.83 7.23
CA ASN A 4 13.45 28.41 7.25
C ASN A 4 13.42 26.98 6.71
N ARG A 5 13.62 25.99 7.59
CA ARG A 5 13.56 24.57 7.22
C ARG A 5 12.09 24.23 7.03
N THR A 6 11.55 24.48 5.84
CA THR A 6 10.22 24.02 5.44
C THR A 6 10.18 22.51 5.66
N LEU A 7 9.45 22.06 6.68
CA LEU A 7 9.15 20.65 6.87
C LEU A 7 8.33 20.24 5.66
N ALA A 8 8.95 19.52 4.71
CA ALA A 8 8.23 18.97 3.57
C ALA A 8 7.10 18.07 4.12
N ALA A 9 5.87 18.33 3.69
CA ALA A 9 4.73 17.50 4.05
C ALA A 9 4.99 16.03 3.61
N PRO A 10 4.60 15.04 4.42
CA PRO A 10 4.84 13.64 4.08
C PRO A 10 4.14 13.29 2.77
N ARG A 11 4.88 12.62 1.87
CA ARG A 11 4.33 12.17 0.58
C ARG A 11 3.38 10.99 0.82
N ARG A 12 2.28 10.94 0.07
CA ARG A 12 1.38 9.78 0.05
C ARG A 12 1.91 8.78 -0.98
N SER A 13 1.83 7.49 -0.69
CA SER A 13 2.20 6.44 -1.64
C SER A 13 1.29 5.22 -1.48
N VAL A 14 1.04 4.57 -2.62
CA VAL A 14 0.34 3.30 -2.77
C VAL A 14 1.34 2.23 -3.21
N GLY A 15 0.91 0.97 -3.25
CA GLY A 15 1.62 -0.11 -3.89
C GLY A 15 0.75 -1.36 -3.95
N ASP A 16 1.20 -2.38 -4.67
CA ASP A 16 0.48 -3.64 -4.79
C ASP A 16 0.35 -4.35 -3.44
N PHE A 17 -0.80 -4.99 -3.21
CA PHE A 17 -0.98 -5.93 -2.12
C PHE A 17 -0.42 -7.29 -2.50
N ASP A 18 0.91 -7.34 -2.53
CA ASP A 18 1.68 -8.58 -2.59
C ASP A 18 2.94 -8.48 -1.72
N TRP A 19 3.67 -9.58 -1.59
CA TRP A 19 4.88 -9.60 -0.78
C TRP A 19 6.01 -8.72 -1.31
N GLY A 20 6.06 -8.49 -2.62
CA GLY A 20 7.00 -7.57 -3.27
C GLY A 20 6.71 -6.12 -2.95
N GLY A 21 5.47 -5.67 -3.15
CA GLY A 21 4.97 -4.34 -2.84
C GLY A 21 5.21 -3.98 -1.37
N ILE A 22 4.87 -4.89 -0.44
CA ILE A 22 5.08 -4.67 1.00
C ILE A 22 6.57 -4.49 1.32
N ARG A 23 7.46 -5.30 0.70
CA ARG A 23 8.91 -5.16 0.89
C ARG A 23 9.45 -3.82 0.39
N ILE A 24 9.01 -3.39 -0.80
CA ILE A 24 9.45 -2.14 -1.42
C ILE A 24 8.97 -0.95 -0.59
N ALA A 25 7.69 -0.92 -0.21
CA ALA A 25 7.10 0.14 0.60
C ALA A 25 7.77 0.21 2.00
N ALA A 26 8.02 -0.94 2.63
CA ALA A 26 8.76 -0.98 3.90
C ALA A 26 10.21 -0.48 3.76
N ALA A 27 10.87 -0.74 2.62
CA ALA A 27 12.19 -0.21 2.33
C ALA A 27 12.18 1.31 2.09
N LEU A 28 11.17 1.81 1.39
CA LEU A 28 10.95 3.25 1.18
C LEU A 28 10.74 3.99 2.49
N LEU A 29 9.96 3.41 3.42
CA LEU A 29 9.68 4.05 4.72
C LEU A 29 10.93 4.29 5.56
N ARG A 30 11.97 3.47 5.39
CA ARG A 30 13.27 3.64 6.06
C ARG A 30 14.13 4.75 5.47
N ARG A 31 13.84 5.20 4.24
CA ARG A 31 14.66 6.15 3.49
C ARG A 31 14.04 7.54 3.41
N VAL A 32 12.72 7.60 3.32
CA VAL A 32 11.97 8.86 3.18
C VAL A 32 10.70 8.82 4.04
N PRO A 33 10.32 9.92 4.70
CA PRO A 33 9.02 10.02 5.36
C PRO A 33 7.91 9.99 4.30
N TRP A 34 7.04 8.99 4.39
CA TRP A 34 5.80 8.90 3.61
C TRP A 34 4.68 8.34 4.49
N ARG A 35 3.45 8.48 4.03
CA ARG A 35 2.27 7.90 4.69
C ARG A 35 1.55 6.96 3.72
N PRO A 36 1.11 5.78 4.20
CA PRO A 36 0.27 4.91 3.39
C PRO A 36 -0.99 5.65 3.00
N TRP A 37 -1.33 5.57 1.72
CA TRP A 37 -2.65 5.97 1.23
C TRP A 37 -3.30 4.71 0.70
N ARG A 38 -4.43 4.33 1.31
CA ARG A 38 -5.20 3.13 0.96
C ARG A 38 -4.36 1.84 0.92
N TYR A 39 -3.38 1.75 1.80
CA TYR A 39 -2.44 0.63 1.88
C TYR A 39 -2.45 -0.01 3.27
N THR A 40 -3.65 -0.33 3.75
CA THR A 40 -3.91 -0.91 5.07
C THR A 40 -4.62 -2.26 4.95
N THR A 41 -4.76 -2.95 6.07
CA THR A 41 -5.55 -4.18 6.21
C THR A 41 -6.99 -4.01 5.76
N ALA A 42 -7.62 -2.87 6.10
CA ALA A 42 -8.99 -2.59 5.71
C ALA A 42 -9.12 -2.42 4.18
N ASP A 43 -8.18 -1.70 3.57
CA ASP A 43 -8.14 -1.50 2.12
C ASP A 43 -7.92 -2.82 1.38
N TYR A 44 -6.98 -3.66 1.87
CA TYR A 44 -6.72 -4.97 1.29
C TYR A 44 -7.96 -5.85 1.30
N ARG A 45 -8.63 -6.00 2.45
CA ARG A 45 -9.83 -6.84 2.57
C ARG A 45 -10.95 -6.34 1.66
N ALA A 46 -11.14 -5.02 1.59
CA ALA A 46 -12.13 -4.43 0.71
C ALA A 46 -11.82 -4.72 -0.77
N ALA A 47 -10.55 -4.59 -1.18
CA ALA A 47 -10.14 -4.81 -2.57
C ALA A 47 -10.17 -6.30 -2.96
N ALA A 48 -9.73 -7.19 -2.07
CA ALA A 48 -9.83 -8.63 -2.26
C ALA A 48 -11.29 -9.09 -2.42
N GLY A 49 -12.22 -8.53 -1.65
CA GLY A 49 -13.65 -8.83 -1.79
C GLY A 49 -14.27 -8.40 -3.13
N ARG A 50 -13.65 -7.43 -3.84
CA ARG A 50 -14.10 -6.99 -5.17
C ARG A 50 -13.43 -7.74 -6.32
N SER A 51 -12.40 -8.53 -6.04
CA SER A 51 -11.63 -9.25 -7.06
C SER A 51 -11.65 -10.76 -6.82
N PRO A 52 -12.79 -11.43 -7.08
CA PRO A 52 -12.94 -12.88 -6.83
C PRO A 52 -12.06 -13.75 -7.74
N LEU A 53 -11.51 -13.18 -8.83
CA LEU A 53 -10.58 -13.84 -9.75
C LEU A 53 -9.14 -13.35 -9.57
N ALA A 54 -8.83 -12.69 -8.45
CA ALA A 54 -7.49 -12.24 -8.12
C ALA A 54 -6.49 -13.41 -8.16
N PRO A 55 -5.27 -13.21 -8.72
CA PRO A 55 -4.24 -14.22 -8.70
C PRO A 55 -3.87 -14.64 -7.28
N SER A 56 -3.47 -15.90 -7.10
CA SER A 56 -2.95 -16.36 -5.81
C SER A 56 -1.69 -15.59 -5.41
N LEU A 57 -1.61 -15.25 -4.13
CA LEU A 57 -0.43 -14.64 -3.52
C LEU A 57 0.69 -15.68 -3.44
N THR A 58 1.86 -15.34 -3.97
CA THR A 58 3.04 -16.23 -4.00
C THR A 58 4.29 -15.54 -3.47
N GLY A 59 5.28 -16.34 -3.08
CA GLY A 59 6.58 -15.87 -2.61
C GLY A 59 6.68 -15.73 -1.08
N THR A 60 7.72 -15.05 -0.63
CA THR A 60 8.08 -14.98 0.80
C THR A 60 7.29 -13.90 1.54
N PRO A 61 6.58 -14.26 2.63
CA PRO A 61 5.81 -13.33 3.43
C PRO A 61 6.61 -12.14 3.97
N ALA A 62 6.03 -10.95 3.89
CA ALA A 62 6.61 -9.70 4.35
C ALA A 62 5.77 -9.06 5.48
N THR A 63 6.33 -8.08 6.17
CA THR A 63 5.65 -7.31 7.23
C THR A 63 5.53 -5.85 6.81
N ALA A 64 4.38 -5.25 7.04
CA ALA A 64 4.13 -3.82 6.85
C ALA A 64 4.29 -3.07 8.18
N PRO A 65 5.35 -2.28 8.40
CA PRO A 65 5.56 -1.59 9.68
C PRO A 65 4.50 -0.54 10.03
N TRP A 66 3.72 -0.09 9.03
CA TRP A 66 2.63 0.87 9.21
C TRP A 66 1.28 0.22 9.55
N ASP A 67 1.15 -1.11 9.37
CA ASP A 67 -0.06 -1.87 9.68
C ASP A 67 0.32 -3.33 10.00
N PRO A 68 0.46 -3.69 11.29
CA PRO A 68 0.89 -5.02 11.72
C PRO A 68 -0.04 -6.16 11.28
N ASP A 69 -1.33 -5.88 11.10
CA ASP A 69 -2.34 -6.90 10.78
C ASP A 69 -2.36 -7.27 9.29
N LEU A 70 -1.73 -6.45 8.45
CA LEU A 70 -1.78 -6.60 7.00
C LEU A 70 -1.13 -7.89 6.53
N ARG A 71 -0.06 -8.33 7.20
CA ARG A 71 0.57 -9.62 6.93
C ARG A 71 -0.40 -10.78 7.15
N ALA A 72 -1.12 -10.75 8.26
CA ALA A 72 -2.05 -11.83 8.61
C ALA A 72 -3.19 -11.87 7.60
N ALA A 73 -3.75 -10.72 7.25
CA ALA A 73 -4.81 -10.63 6.24
C ALA A 73 -4.35 -11.16 4.87
N LEU A 74 -3.16 -10.75 4.37
CA LEU A 74 -2.57 -11.26 3.13
C LEU A 74 -2.38 -12.78 3.15
N SER A 75 -1.98 -13.33 4.30
CA SER A 75 -1.79 -14.77 4.45
C SER A 75 -3.11 -15.53 4.53
N GLU A 76 -4.14 -14.94 5.13
CA GLU A 76 -5.48 -15.50 5.29
C GLU A 76 -6.25 -15.55 3.98
N LEU A 77 -6.28 -14.44 3.24
CA LEU A 77 -7.01 -14.35 1.97
C LEU A 77 -6.19 -14.91 0.80
N GLY A 78 -4.85 -14.87 0.87
CA GLY A 78 -3.99 -15.58 -0.07
C GLY A 78 -4.08 -15.10 -1.52
N VAL A 79 -4.51 -13.86 -1.75
CA VAL A 79 -4.67 -13.26 -3.08
C VAL A 79 -3.82 -12.00 -3.24
N ARG A 80 -3.28 -11.81 -4.45
CA ARG A 80 -2.58 -10.60 -4.90
C ARG A 80 -3.61 -9.59 -5.42
N VAL A 81 -3.49 -8.34 -5.01
CA VAL A 81 -4.30 -7.24 -5.56
C VAL A 81 -3.35 -6.18 -6.12
N GLU A 82 -3.42 -5.95 -7.43
CA GLU A 82 -2.65 -4.90 -8.12
C GLU A 82 -3.20 -3.50 -7.80
N GLU A 83 -2.31 -2.53 -7.77
CA GLU A 83 -2.61 -1.08 -7.73
C GLU A 83 -3.60 -0.67 -8.83
N GLU A 84 -3.60 -1.36 -9.97
CA GLU A 84 -4.43 -1.08 -11.14
C GLU A 84 -5.94 -1.31 -10.90
N THR A 85 -6.32 -1.92 -9.78
CA THR A 85 -7.74 -2.00 -9.34
C THR A 85 -8.20 -0.72 -8.60
N VAL A 86 -7.30 0.23 -8.36
CA VAL A 86 -7.54 1.52 -7.68
C VAL A 86 -7.34 2.71 -8.63
N LEU A 87 -6.82 2.49 -9.83
CA LEU A 87 -6.56 3.52 -10.85
C LEU A 87 -7.85 4.24 -11.29
N ASP A 88 -8.99 3.54 -11.35
CA ASP A 88 -10.29 4.13 -11.67
C ASP A 88 -10.81 5.09 -10.58
N GLU A 89 -10.51 4.83 -9.30
CA GLU A 89 -10.86 5.73 -8.20
C GLU A 89 -9.85 6.91 -8.07
N LEU A 90 -8.58 6.68 -8.43
CA LEU A 90 -7.52 7.68 -8.52
C LEU A 90 -7.81 8.79 -9.54
N LEU A 91 -8.48 8.46 -10.65
CA LEU A 91 -8.91 9.45 -11.66
C LEU A 91 -10.10 10.29 -11.20
N THR A 92 -10.90 9.81 -10.24
CA THR A 92 -12.04 10.57 -9.70
C THR A 92 -11.58 11.65 -8.71
N ASP A 93 -10.47 11.45 -8.01
CA ASP A 93 -9.85 12.43 -7.09
C ASP A 93 -9.01 13.52 -7.83
N LEU A 94 -8.86 13.42 -9.16
CA LEU A 94 -8.10 14.37 -10.00
C LEU A 94 -8.99 15.33 -10.80
N ALA A 95 -10.32 15.24 -10.67
CA ALA A 95 -11.21 16.27 -11.21
C ALA A 95 -11.22 17.51 -10.30
N PRO A 96 -11.17 18.73 -10.86
CA PRO A 96 -11.12 19.99 -10.10
C PRO A 96 -12.39 20.28 -9.29
#